data_AF-A0A1L6R8P9-F1
#
_entry.id   AF-A0A1L6R8P9-F1
#
_cell.length_a   1.000
_cell.length_b   1.000
_cell.length_c   1.000
_cell.angle_alpha   90.00
_cell.angle_beta   90.00
_cell.angle_gamma   90.00
#
_symmetry.space_group_name_H-M   'P 1'
#
loop_
_entity.id
_entity.type
_entity.pdbx_description
1 polymer ?
#
loop_
_entity_poly.entity_id
_entity_poly.type
_entity_poly.pdbx_seq_one_letter_code
_entity_poly.pdbx_strand_id
1 'polypeptide(L)'
;MENSIYFTQVKTYLQQLNVDEQEDVIRFYQEYAADAQLSGERLMSELGTPKQLARRILVDYSLRLEEDDIHNKPAHENTRQERQNWIKQEIYLISIVLEGLLTSIVWVPAMLLILVCLFATVGVATIVIVALIYYLLTGLFQIIGGLAVLPSNWATGLYQGGIGLIIVGLQFVAWPIGVTIIRTVFRALMRFVKYIGRRFSHKGKEVTHHA
;
A
#
# COMPACT_ATOMS: atom_id res chain seq x y z
N MET A 1 -19.77 47.59 -42.33
CA MET A 1 -20.77 48.18 -41.41
C MET A 1 -21.50 47.14 -40.57
N GLU A 2 -21.72 45.90 -41.03
CA GLU A 2 -22.40 44.88 -40.22
C GLU A 2 -21.57 44.38 -39.02
N ASN A 3 -20.26 44.18 -39.21
CA ASN A 3 -19.38 43.70 -38.14
C ASN A 3 -19.33 44.67 -36.94
N SER A 4 -19.35 45.99 -37.18
CA SER A 4 -19.36 46.97 -36.09
C SER A 4 -20.63 46.88 -35.25
N ILE A 5 -21.80 46.64 -35.86
CA ILE A 5 -23.07 46.48 -35.14
C ILE A 5 -23.06 45.21 -34.29
N TYR A 6 -22.53 44.10 -34.82
CA TYR A 6 -22.39 42.84 -34.10
C TYR A 6 -21.54 43.01 -32.83
N PHE A 7 -20.35 43.61 -32.92
CA PHE A 7 -19.47 43.80 -31.76
C PHE A 7 -20.00 44.85 -30.77
N THR A 8 -20.75 45.86 -31.23
CA THR A 8 -21.47 46.78 -30.33
C THR A 8 -22.51 46.03 -29.49
N GLN A 9 -23.25 45.09 -30.09
CA GLN A 9 -24.21 44.27 -29.35
C GLN A 9 -23.53 43.32 -28.37
N VAL A 10 -22.41 42.70 -28.75
CA VAL A 10 -21.59 41.88 -27.84
C VAL A 10 -21.14 42.72 -26.62
N LYS A 11 -20.67 43.95 -26.82
CA LYS A 11 -20.30 44.88 -25.73
C LYS A 11 -21.45 45.10 -24.73
N THR A 12 -22.69 45.24 -25.23
CA THR A 12 -23.87 45.39 -24.36
C THR A 12 -24.12 44.16 -23.47
N TYR A 13 -23.75 42.97 -23.91
CA TYR A 13 -23.92 41.73 -23.13
C TYR A 13 -22.73 41.43 -22.20
N LEU A 14 -21.62 42.16 -22.31
CA LEU A 14 -20.41 42.00 -21.48
C LEU A 14 -20.37 42.94 -20.27
N GLN A 15 -21.51 43.49 -19.84
CA GLN A 15 -21.64 44.44 -18.71
C GLN A 15 -21.09 43.94 -17.36
N GLN A 16 -20.76 42.65 -17.24
CA GLN A 16 -20.18 42.05 -16.03
C GLN A 16 -18.65 42.21 -15.94
N LEU A 17 -17.96 42.62 -17.01
CA LEU A 17 -16.51 42.89 -17.02
C LEU A 17 -16.23 44.39 -16.83
N ASN A 18 -15.01 44.75 -16.42
CA ASN A 18 -14.59 46.14 -16.37
C ASN A 18 -14.49 46.73 -17.79
N VAL A 19 -14.62 48.06 -17.93
CA VAL A 19 -14.70 48.73 -19.25
C VAL A 19 -13.44 48.47 -20.09
N ASP A 20 -12.27 48.41 -19.44
CA ASP A 20 -10.98 48.14 -20.09
C ASP A 20 -10.90 46.68 -20.61
N GLU A 21 -11.34 45.71 -19.80
CA GLU A 21 -11.35 44.28 -20.16
C GLU A 21 -12.33 43.98 -21.29
N GLN A 22 -13.49 44.64 -21.30
CA GLN A 22 -14.45 44.55 -22.40
C GLN A 22 -13.83 45.00 -23.71
N GLU A 23 -13.06 46.10 -23.70
CA GLU A 23 -12.45 46.66 -24.90
C GLU A 23 -11.33 45.78 -25.45
N ASP A 24 -10.51 45.20 -24.58
CA ASP A 24 -9.43 44.32 -24.98
C ASP A 24 -9.95 43.01 -25.59
N VAL A 25 -10.97 42.39 -24.97
CA VAL A 25 -11.56 41.16 -25.52
C VAL A 25 -12.26 41.42 -26.84
N ILE A 26 -13.02 42.51 -26.96
CA ILE A 26 -13.68 42.87 -28.22
C ILE A 26 -12.65 43.11 -29.32
N ARG A 27 -11.54 43.78 -29.01
CA ARG A 27 -10.46 44.05 -29.97
C ARG A 27 -9.85 42.75 -30.50
N PHE A 28 -9.60 41.77 -29.64
CA PHE A 28 -9.09 40.45 -30.05
C PHE A 28 -10.01 39.75 -31.06
N TYR A 29 -11.32 39.71 -30.79
CA TYR A 29 -12.27 39.09 -31.74
C TYR A 29 -12.50 39.91 -33.00
N GLN A 30 -12.32 41.24 -32.94
CA GLN A 30 -12.35 42.10 -34.13
C GLN A 30 -11.14 41.84 -35.04
N GLU A 31 -9.95 41.68 -34.46
CA GLU A 31 -8.73 41.33 -35.18
C GLU A 31 -8.84 39.93 -35.81
N TYR A 32 -9.32 38.94 -35.04
CA TYR A 32 -9.59 37.61 -35.57
C TYR A 32 -10.60 37.62 -36.73
N ALA A 33 -11.70 38.38 -36.60
CA ALA A 33 -12.69 38.52 -37.66
C ALA A 33 -12.13 39.21 -38.91
N ALA A 34 -11.22 40.17 -38.73
CA ALA A 34 -10.54 40.86 -39.84
C ALA A 34 -9.56 39.93 -40.57
N ASP A 35 -8.75 39.18 -39.82
CA ASP A 35 -7.77 38.24 -40.36
C ASP A 35 -8.43 37.05 -41.08
N ALA A 36 -9.52 36.53 -40.52
CA ALA A 36 -10.30 35.45 -41.14
C ALA A 36 -11.28 35.97 -42.22
N GLN A 37 -11.27 37.28 -42.51
CA GLN A 37 -12.13 37.94 -43.48
C GLN A 37 -13.63 37.62 -43.30
N LEU A 38 -14.04 37.48 -42.02
CA LEU A 38 -15.40 37.11 -41.62
C LEU A 38 -16.31 38.34 -41.69
N SER A 39 -17.41 38.22 -42.42
CA SER A 39 -18.42 39.29 -42.52
C SER A 39 -19.84 38.72 -42.55
N GLY A 40 -20.77 39.46 -41.97
CA GLY A 40 -22.20 39.16 -41.99
C GLY A 40 -22.53 37.77 -41.41
N GLU A 41 -23.18 36.93 -42.22
CA GLU A 41 -23.65 35.60 -41.82
C GLU A 41 -22.51 34.64 -41.45
N ARG A 42 -21.33 34.77 -42.08
CA ARG A 42 -20.14 33.96 -41.76
C ARG A 42 -19.53 34.30 -40.40
N LEU A 43 -19.69 35.55 -39.96
CA LEU A 43 -19.26 35.94 -38.62
C LEU A 43 -20.14 35.25 -37.55
N MET A 44 -21.44 35.18 -37.80
CA MET A 44 -22.40 34.56 -36.90
C MET A 44 -22.34 33.03 -36.91
N SER A 45 -21.92 32.40 -38.00
CA SER A 45 -21.71 30.94 -38.03
C SER A 45 -20.48 30.51 -37.24
N GLU A 46 -19.40 31.30 -37.30
CA GLU A 46 -18.12 30.94 -36.69
C GLU A 46 -18.01 31.39 -35.22
N LEU A 47 -18.45 32.63 -34.92
CA LEU A 47 -18.42 33.19 -33.57
C LEU A 47 -19.73 32.98 -32.81
N GLY A 48 -20.78 32.52 -33.48
CA GLY A 48 -22.12 32.38 -32.92
C GLY A 48 -22.92 33.67 -32.93
N THR A 49 -24.09 33.65 -32.29
CA THR A 49 -24.88 34.88 -32.07
C THR A 49 -24.18 35.81 -31.06
N PRO A 50 -24.43 37.14 -31.09
CA PRO A 50 -23.79 38.09 -30.17
C PRO A 50 -23.91 37.68 -28.69
N LYS A 51 -25.05 37.09 -28.31
CA LYS A 51 -25.35 36.59 -26.96
C LYS A 51 -24.58 35.31 -26.61
N GLN A 52 -24.36 34.42 -27.59
CA GLN A 52 -23.59 33.19 -27.39
C GLN A 52 -22.10 33.49 -27.25
N LEU A 53 -21.57 34.39 -28.08
CA LEU A 53 -20.17 34.82 -27.97
C LEU A 53 -19.92 35.50 -26.62
N ALA A 54 -20.80 36.43 -26.21
CA ALA A 54 -20.69 37.09 -24.90
C ALA A 54 -20.71 36.09 -23.74
N ARG A 55 -21.61 35.10 -23.76
CA ARG A 55 -21.65 34.06 -22.72
C ARG A 55 -20.37 33.22 -22.68
N ARG A 56 -19.83 32.84 -23.84
CA ARG A 56 -18.58 32.07 -23.91
C ARG A 56 -17.40 32.86 -23.35
N ILE A 57 -17.31 34.15 -23.69
CA ILE A 57 -16.31 35.07 -23.13
C ILE A 57 -16.45 35.16 -21.61
N LEU A 58 -17.67 35.38 -21.10
CA LEU A 58 -17.92 35.49 -19.66
C LEU A 58 -17.51 34.24 -18.89
N VAL A 59 -17.76 33.04 -19.46
CA VAL A 59 -17.38 31.77 -18.83
C VAL A 59 -15.85 31.56 -18.84
N ASP A 60 -15.19 31.88 -19.96
CA ASP A 60 -13.73 31.75 -20.06
C ASP A 60 -13.02 32.75 -19.13
N TYR A 61 -13.59 33.96 -18.99
CA TYR A 61 -13.07 34.99 -18.09
C TYR A 61 -13.38 34.68 -16.62
N SER A 62 -14.55 34.12 -16.30
CA SER A 62 -14.87 33.72 -14.93
C SER A 62 -13.95 32.60 -14.43
N LEU A 63 -13.56 31.66 -15.29
CA LEU A 63 -12.60 30.61 -14.95
C LEU A 63 -11.21 31.18 -14.65
N ARG A 64 -10.78 32.22 -15.37
CA ARG A 64 -9.50 32.91 -15.12
C ARG A 64 -9.54 33.77 -13.87
N LEU A 65 -10.66 34.46 -13.60
CA LEU A 65 -10.86 35.12 -12.31
C LEU A 65 -10.87 34.10 -11.19
N GLU A 66 -11.44 32.91 -11.36
CA GLU A 66 -11.45 31.87 -10.32
C GLU A 66 -10.04 31.32 -10.03
N GLU A 67 -9.11 31.43 -10.98
CA GLU A 67 -7.69 31.07 -10.84
C GLU A 67 -6.87 32.17 -10.13
N ASP A 68 -7.17 33.46 -10.39
CA ASP A 68 -6.55 34.60 -9.68
C ASP A 68 -7.20 34.86 -8.29
N ASP A 69 -8.48 34.53 -8.12
CA ASP A 69 -9.27 34.70 -6.90
C ASP A 69 -9.18 33.48 -5.96
N ILE A 70 -8.30 32.50 -6.28
CA ILE A 70 -7.79 31.53 -5.29
C ILE A 70 -7.10 32.24 -4.11
N HIS A 71 -6.71 33.52 -4.28
CA HIS A 71 -6.24 34.34 -3.17
C HIS A 71 -7.34 35.01 -2.33
N ASN A 72 -8.63 34.96 -2.69
CA ASN A 72 -9.70 35.60 -1.91
C ASN A 72 -11.09 34.93 -2.03
N LYS A 73 -11.24 33.75 -1.43
CA LYS A 73 -12.53 33.06 -1.24
C LYS A 73 -13.66 33.96 -0.69
N PRO A 74 -14.94 33.69 -1.06
CA PRO A 74 -15.72 32.76 -0.23
C PRO A 74 -16.60 31.76 -0.99
N ALA A 75 -16.42 30.50 -0.62
CA ALA A 75 -17.40 29.41 -0.51
C ALA A 75 -18.62 29.40 -1.45
N HIS A 76 -18.46 28.82 -2.64
CA HIS A 76 -19.58 28.23 -3.35
C HIS A 76 -20.04 26.91 -2.70
N GLU A 77 -21.36 26.77 -2.68
CA GLU A 77 -22.17 25.75 -2.03
C GLU A 77 -22.02 24.40 -2.75
N ASN A 78 -20.87 23.74 -2.55
CA ASN A 78 -20.66 22.37 -3.00
C ASN A 78 -21.70 21.46 -2.35
N THR A 79 -22.47 20.77 -3.18
CA THR A 79 -23.45 19.76 -2.75
C THR A 79 -22.81 18.90 -1.65
N ARG A 80 -23.51 18.71 -0.53
CA ARG A 80 -22.98 18.01 0.67
C ARG A 80 -22.41 16.62 0.34
N GLN A 81 -22.91 16.03 -0.76
CA GLN A 81 -22.50 14.75 -1.34
C GLN A 81 -21.13 14.82 -2.04
N GLU A 82 -20.91 15.80 -2.91
CA GLU A 82 -19.60 16.01 -3.56
C GLU A 82 -18.57 16.47 -2.53
N ARG A 83 -19.02 17.23 -1.52
CA ARG A 83 -18.16 17.64 -0.40
C ARG A 83 -17.62 16.47 0.40
N GLN A 84 -18.49 15.51 0.70
CA GLN A 84 -18.09 14.28 1.37
C GLN A 84 -17.20 13.40 0.48
N ASN A 85 -17.44 13.35 -0.82
CA ASN A 85 -16.66 12.51 -1.71
C ASN A 85 -15.24 13.06 -1.94
N TRP A 86 -15.05 14.38 -2.07
CA TRP A 86 -13.70 14.95 -2.14
C TRP A 86 -12.96 14.84 -0.81
N ILE A 87 -13.62 15.05 0.33
CA ILE A 87 -13.00 14.86 1.66
C ILE A 87 -12.60 13.40 1.85
N LYS A 88 -13.46 12.45 1.45
CA LYS A 88 -13.14 11.02 1.50
C LYS A 88 -11.99 10.66 0.57
N GLN A 89 -11.93 11.24 -0.63
CA GLN A 89 -10.81 11.03 -1.56
C GLN A 89 -9.51 11.63 -1.03
N GLU A 90 -9.50 12.85 -0.49
CA GLU A 90 -8.30 13.45 0.11
C GLU A 90 -7.86 12.67 1.35
N ILE A 91 -8.77 12.30 2.24
CA ILE A 91 -8.44 11.48 3.41
C ILE A 91 -7.93 10.11 2.96
N TYR A 92 -8.49 9.53 1.90
CA TYR A 92 -8.03 8.27 1.32
C TYR A 92 -6.62 8.40 0.72
N LEU A 93 -6.35 9.47 -0.04
CA LEU A 93 -5.04 9.76 -0.62
C LEU A 93 -3.99 10.04 0.46
N ILE A 94 -4.33 10.84 1.48
CA ILE A 94 -3.48 11.11 2.64
C ILE A 94 -3.25 9.82 3.43
N SER A 95 -4.26 8.96 3.58
CA SER A 95 -4.11 7.66 4.24
C SER A 95 -3.21 6.71 3.44
N ILE A 96 -3.29 6.71 2.10
CA ILE A 96 -2.39 5.95 1.23
C ILE A 96 -0.95 6.44 1.32
N VAL A 97 -0.74 7.76 1.30
CA VAL A 97 0.60 8.35 1.40
C VAL A 97 1.18 8.14 2.79
N LEU A 98 0.39 8.27 3.85
CA LEU A 98 0.80 8.01 5.22
C LEU A 98 1.09 6.52 5.45
N GLU A 99 0.28 5.61 4.90
CA GLU A 99 0.58 4.18 4.88
C GLU A 99 1.77 3.84 3.99
N GLY A 100 2.00 4.59 2.91
CA GLY A 100 3.16 4.50 2.01
C GLY A 100 4.47 4.88 2.69
N LEU A 101 4.44 5.91 3.53
CA LEU A 101 5.60 6.35 4.31
C LEU A 101 5.83 5.41 5.51
N LEU A 102 4.76 4.92 6.12
CA LEU A 102 4.84 3.96 7.22
C LEU A 102 5.22 2.55 6.74
N THR A 103 4.82 2.12 5.54
CA THR A 103 5.21 0.80 5.01
C THR A 103 6.73 0.68 4.90
N SER A 104 7.43 1.75 4.50
CA SER A 104 8.90 1.81 4.49
C SER A 104 9.52 1.47 5.86
N ILE A 105 8.93 1.95 6.96
CA ILE A 105 9.36 1.62 8.33
C ILE A 105 8.85 0.24 8.80
N VAL A 106 7.76 -0.28 8.23
CA VAL A 106 7.10 -1.55 8.62
C VAL A 106 7.79 -2.78 8.02
N TRP A 107 8.55 -2.65 6.94
CA TRP A 107 9.38 -3.75 6.42
C TRP A 107 10.45 -4.19 7.42
N VAL A 108 11.07 -3.25 8.13
CA VAL A 108 12.14 -3.52 9.10
C VAL A 108 11.67 -4.45 10.24
N PRO A 109 10.58 -4.17 10.99
CA PRO A 109 10.11 -5.07 12.04
C PRO A 109 9.57 -6.38 11.48
N ALA A 110 8.97 -6.41 10.28
CA ALA A 110 8.53 -7.65 9.66
C ALA A 110 9.71 -8.58 9.33
N MET A 111 10.80 -8.02 8.77
CA MET A 111 12.01 -8.75 8.42
C MET A 111 12.75 -9.25 9.67
N LEU A 112 12.84 -8.41 10.72
CA LEU A 112 13.36 -8.80 12.03
C LEU A 112 12.55 -9.97 12.63
N LEU A 113 11.22 -9.92 12.56
CA LEU A 113 10.37 -10.95 13.15
C LEU A 113 10.53 -12.30 12.42
N ILE A 114 10.64 -12.28 11.08
CA ILE A 114 10.97 -13.48 10.30
C ILE A 114 12.35 -14.03 10.68
N LEU A 115 13.35 -13.17 10.85
CA LEU A 115 14.70 -13.57 11.26
C LEU A 115 14.71 -14.23 12.64
N VAL A 116 14.02 -13.65 13.62
CA VAL A 116 13.88 -14.22 14.97
C VAL A 116 13.19 -15.58 14.91
N CYS A 117 12.13 -15.71 14.10
CA CYS A 117 11.40 -16.96 13.94
C CYS A 117 12.26 -18.05 13.29
N LEU A 118 13.09 -17.67 12.32
CA LEU A 118 14.07 -18.57 11.69
C LEU A 118 15.11 -19.02 12.71
N PHE A 119 15.70 -18.09 13.47
CA PHE A 119 16.70 -18.42 14.49
C PHE A 119 16.12 -19.31 15.58
N ALA A 120 14.90 -19.04 16.03
CA ALA A 120 14.19 -19.89 16.98
C ALA A 120 13.98 -21.31 16.43
N THR A 121 13.61 -21.44 15.15
CA THR A 121 13.43 -22.74 14.50
C THR A 121 14.72 -23.55 14.45
N VAL A 122 15.81 -22.90 14.03
CA VAL A 122 17.15 -23.52 14.00
C VAL A 122 17.59 -23.89 15.42
N GLY A 123 17.40 -22.99 16.40
CA GLY A 123 17.74 -23.24 17.79
C GLY A 123 17.02 -24.46 18.36
N VAL A 124 15.71 -24.57 18.16
CA VAL A 124 14.93 -25.73 18.60
C VAL A 124 15.43 -27.01 17.94
N ALA A 125 15.70 -26.98 16.62
CA ALA A 125 16.23 -28.15 15.92
C ALA A 125 17.59 -28.59 16.48
N THR A 126 18.51 -27.65 16.72
CA THR A 126 19.82 -27.91 17.31
C THR A 126 19.69 -28.49 18.71
N ILE A 127 18.85 -27.92 19.57
CA ILE A 127 18.63 -28.41 20.95
C ILE A 127 18.12 -29.87 20.91
N VAL A 128 17.16 -30.17 20.05
CA VAL A 128 16.62 -31.52 19.91
C VAL A 128 17.71 -32.50 19.47
N ILE A 129 18.52 -32.15 18.46
CA ILE A 129 19.60 -33.02 17.96
C ILE A 129 20.66 -33.24 19.04
N VAL A 130 21.10 -32.18 19.72
CA VAL A 130 22.11 -32.26 20.79
C VAL A 130 21.60 -33.11 21.94
N ALA A 131 20.34 -32.92 22.35
CA ALA A 131 19.72 -33.73 23.40
C ALA A 131 19.71 -35.22 23.01
N LEU A 132 19.30 -35.56 21.78
CA LEU A 132 19.28 -36.94 21.31
C LEU A 132 20.68 -37.57 21.34
N ILE A 133 21.71 -36.84 20.89
CA ILE A 133 23.10 -37.34 20.92
C ILE A 133 23.60 -37.52 22.36
N TYR A 134 23.29 -36.56 23.25
CA TYR A 134 23.66 -36.63 24.66
C TYR A 134 23.05 -37.85 25.36
N TYR A 135 21.75 -38.10 25.17
CA TYR A 135 21.09 -39.29 25.74
C TYR A 135 21.67 -40.60 25.19
N LEU A 136 22.05 -40.64 23.91
CA LEU A 136 22.71 -41.81 23.34
C LEU A 136 24.07 -42.06 24.01
N LEU A 137 24.90 -41.03 24.16
CA LEU A 137 26.22 -41.14 24.79
C LEU A 137 26.13 -41.57 26.25
N THR A 138 25.20 -40.98 27.02
CA THR A 138 24.98 -41.36 28.42
C THR A 138 24.49 -42.79 28.56
N GLY A 139 23.61 -43.25 27.66
CA GLY A 139 23.17 -44.65 27.61
C GLY A 139 24.33 -45.63 27.34
N LEU A 140 25.15 -45.35 26.33
CA LEU A 140 26.34 -46.18 26.02
C LEU A 140 27.33 -46.19 27.19
N PHE A 141 27.59 -45.04 27.79
CA PHE A 141 28.51 -44.92 28.92
C PHE A 141 28.03 -45.75 30.12
N GLN A 142 26.73 -45.77 30.41
CA GLN A 142 26.17 -46.63 31.45
C GLN A 142 26.30 -48.12 31.15
N ILE A 143 26.12 -48.54 29.89
CA ILE A 143 26.29 -49.94 29.51
C ILE A 143 27.76 -50.38 29.73
N ILE A 144 28.71 -49.57 29.28
CA ILE A 144 30.14 -49.85 29.44
C ILE A 144 30.52 -49.83 30.94
N GLY A 145 30.05 -48.84 31.69
CA GLY A 145 30.28 -48.74 33.13
C GLY A 145 29.68 -49.92 33.90
N GLY A 146 28.46 -50.35 33.54
CA GLY A 146 27.82 -51.53 34.11
C GLY A 146 28.63 -52.80 33.84
N LEU A 147 29.11 -52.98 32.61
CA LEU A 147 29.94 -54.13 32.22
C LEU A 147 31.29 -54.15 32.95
N ALA A 148 31.90 -52.98 33.17
CA ALA A 148 33.16 -52.86 33.91
C ALA A 148 33.03 -53.22 35.40
N VAL A 149 31.85 -53.04 36.00
CA VAL A 149 31.60 -53.30 37.43
C VAL A 149 31.14 -54.74 37.70
N LEU A 150 30.71 -55.49 36.67
CA LEU A 150 30.28 -56.89 36.79
C LEU A 150 31.27 -57.81 37.53
N PRO A 151 32.61 -57.71 37.32
CA PRO A 151 33.56 -58.57 38.02
C PRO A 151 33.62 -58.30 39.52
N SER A 152 33.33 -57.06 39.94
CA SER A 152 33.38 -56.64 41.34
C SER A 152 32.06 -56.88 42.06
N ASN A 153 30.94 -56.49 41.44
CA ASN A 153 29.61 -56.59 42.02
C ASN A 153 28.56 -56.86 40.93
N TRP A 154 28.15 -58.13 40.83
CA TRP A 154 27.21 -58.60 39.80
C TRP A 154 25.87 -57.83 39.84
N ALA A 155 25.33 -57.55 41.04
CA ALA A 155 24.07 -56.84 41.22
C ALA A 155 24.15 -55.39 40.70
N THR A 156 25.22 -54.67 41.02
CA THR A 156 25.43 -53.27 40.60
C THR A 156 25.67 -53.18 39.08
N GLY A 157 26.46 -54.11 38.53
CA GLY A 157 26.73 -54.15 37.09
C GLY A 157 25.47 -54.43 36.27
N LEU A 158 24.61 -55.36 36.71
CA LEU A 158 23.32 -55.63 36.06
C LEU A 158 22.34 -54.47 36.18
N TYR A 159 22.26 -53.83 37.36
CA TYR A 159 21.39 -52.68 37.56
C TYR A 159 21.80 -51.50 36.64
N GLN A 160 23.08 -51.14 36.64
CA GLN A 160 23.59 -50.01 35.85
C GLN A 160 23.59 -50.30 34.35
N GLY A 161 23.99 -51.52 33.95
CA GLY A 161 23.91 -51.96 32.56
C GLY A 161 22.46 -52.03 32.05
N GLY A 162 21.53 -52.48 32.90
CA GLY A 162 20.10 -52.52 32.59
C GLY A 162 19.51 -51.12 32.37
N ILE A 163 19.86 -50.14 33.20
CA ILE A 163 19.44 -48.74 33.00
C ILE A 163 20.00 -48.20 31.68
N GLY A 164 21.27 -48.46 31.38
CA GLY A 164 21.86 -48.09 30.09
C GLY A 164 21.11 -48.68 28.90
N LEU A 165 20.70 -49.95 28.99
CA LEU A 165 19.91 -50.62 27.95
C LEU A 165 18.52 -49.98 27.78
N ILE A 166 17.86 -49.61 28.88
CA ILE A 166 16.56 -48.92 28.85
C ILE A 166 16.69 -47.55 28.20
N ILE A 167 17.73 -46.78 28.53
CA ILE A 167 17.99 -45.46 27.93
C ILE A 167 18.20 -45.58 26.42
N VAL A 168 19.03 -46.53 25.97
CA VAL A 168 19.27 -46.78 24.55
C VAL A 168 17.99 -47.27 23.85
N GLY A 169 17.19 -48.13 24.49
CA GLY A 169 15.90 -48.57 23.97
C GLY A 169 14.91 -47.42 23.80
N LEU A 170 14.82 -46.53 24.79
CA LEU A 170 13.98 -45.34 24.73
C LEU A 170 14.44 -44.37 23.64
N GLN A 171 15.75 -44.30 23.38
CA GLN A 171 16.34 -43.46 22.36
C GLN A 171 15.84 -43.79 20.93
N PHE A 172 15.61 -45.08 20.64
CA PHE A 172 15.02 -45.50 19.36
C PHE A 172 13.62 -44.94 19.14
N VAL A 173 12.83 -44.79 20.22
CA VAL A 173 11.50 -44.17 20.18
C VAL A 173 11.61 -42.65 20.17
N ALA A 174 12.61 -42.07 20.82
CA ALA A 174 12.85 -40.63 20.84
C ALA A 174 13.24 -40.08 19.46
N TRP A 175 13.90 -40.87 18.61
CA TRP A 175 14.32 -40.46 17.27
C TRP A 175 13.17 -40.00 16.35
N PRO A 176 12.11 -40.81 16.09
CA PRO A 176 10.98 -40.39 15.28
C PRO A 176 10.20 -39.22 15.91
N ILE A 177 10.17 -39.12 17.24
CA ILE A 177 9.56 -37.99 17.95
C ILE A 177 10.34 -36.70 17.67
N GLY A 178 11.67 -36.73 17.76
CA GLY A 178 12.53 -35.60 17.44
C GLY A 178 12.33 -35.09 16.01
N VAL A 179 12.26 -36.01 15.03
CA VAL A 179 11.96 -35.67 13.62
C VAL A 179 10.56 -35.05 13.49
N THR A 180 9.58 -35.56 14.23
CA THR A 180 8.20 -35.04 14.21
C THR A 180 8.13 -33.63 14.79
N ILE A 181 8.88 -33.35 15.85
CA ILE A 181 9.01 -32.00 16.44
C ILE A 181 9.59 -31.05 15.39
N ILE A 182 10.74 -31.41 14.79
CA ILE A 182 11.40 -30.57 13.77
C ILE A 182 10.45 -30.28 12.59
N ARG A 183 9.76 -31.29 12.07
CA ARG A 183 8.74 -31.10 11.01
C ARG A 183 7.58 -30.20 11.45
N THR A 184 7.18 -30.26 12.71
CA THR A 184 6.08 -29.45 13.24
C THR A 184 6.50 -27.99 13.37
N VAL A 185 7.72 -27.73 13.83
CA VAL A 185 8.30 -26.38 13.89
C VAL A 185 8.43 -25.80 12.48
N PHE A 186 8.94 -26.56 11.50
CA PHE A 186 9.00 -26.11 10.10
C PHE A 186 7.61 -25.78 9.51
N ARG A 187 6.59 -26.61 9.80
CA ARG A 187 5.21 -26.31 9.39
C ARG A 187 4.64 -25.08 10.10
N ALA A 188 5.01 -24.84 11.35
CA ALA A 188 4.62 -23.64 12.07
C ALA A 188 5.27 -22.41 11.43
N LEU A 189 6.58 -22.47 11.12
CA LEU A 189 7.32 -21.42 10.43
C LEU A 189 6.67 -21.07 9.07
N MET A 190 6.39 -22.08 8.23
CA MET A 190 5.73 -21.84 6.93
C MET A 190 4.33 -21.21 7.07
N ARG A 191 3.53 -21.66 8.06
CA ARG A 191 2.23 -21.05 8.34
C ARG A 191 2.38 -19.59 8.77
N PHE A 192 3.39 -19.30 9.58
CA PHE A 192 3.67 -17.98 10.09
C PHE A 192 4.14 -17.02 8.99
N VAL A 193 5.05 -17.48 8.11
CA VAL A 193 5.46 -16.75 6.91
C VAL A 193 4.26 -16.50 5.98
N LYS A 194 3.40 -17.51 5.76
CA LYS A 194 2.19 -17.35 4.95
C LYS A 194 1.18 -16.40 5.59
N TYR A 195 1.06 -16.40 6.91
CA TYR A 195 0.20 -15.48 7.65
C TYR A 195 0.64 -14.02 7.47
N ILE A 196 1.93 -13.78 7.63
CA ILE A 196 2.57 -12.49 7.37
C ILE A 196 2.35 -12.08 5.91
N GLY A 197 2.71 -12.94 4.95
CA GLY A 197 2.55 -12.66 3.53
C GLY A 197 1.09 -12.38 3.10
N ARG A 198 0.11 -13.07 3.67
CA ARG A 198 -1.32 -12.81 3.42
C ARG A 198 -1.77 -11.46 3.96
N ARG A 199 -1.30 -11.07 5.14
CA ARG A 199 -1.64 -9.79 5.77
C ARG A 199 -1.10 -8.61 4.98
N PHE A 200 0.09 -8.75 4.38
CA PHE A 200 0.67 -7.75 3.51
C PHE A 200 0.06 -7.77 2.08
N SER A 201 -0.34 -8.93 1.58
CA SER A 201 -0.95 -9.05 0.24
C SER A 201 -2.39 -8.55 0.14
N HIS A 202 -3.20 -8.62 1.21
CA HIS A 202 -4.60 -8.13 1.16
C HIS A 202 -4.71 -6.60 1.06
N LYS A 203 -3.67 -5.84 1.44
CA LYS A 203 -3.63 -4.40 1.22
C LYS A 203 -3.37 -3.99 -0.24
N GLY A 204 -2.94 -4.91 -1.10
CA GLY A 204 -2.62 -4.61 -2.49
C GLY A 204 -3.76 -4.83 -3.50
N LYS A 205 -4.92 -5.35 -3.07
CA LYS A 205 -6.00 -5.75 -3.99
C LYS A 205 -7.23 -4.83 -3.99
N GLU A 206 -7.30 -3.84 -3.12
CA GLU A 206 -8.45 -2.92 -3.06
C GLU A 206 -8.36 -1.76 -4.06
N VAL A 207 -7.23 -1.61 -4.77
CA VAL A 207 -6.98 -0.45 -5.66
C VAL A 207 -7.27 -0.75 -7.14
N THR A 208 -7.51 -2.00 -7.55
CA THR A 208 -7.66 -2.35 -8.98
C THR A 208 -9.10 -2.63 -9.44
N HIS A 209 -10.13 -2.17 -8.71
CA HIS A 209 -11.53 -2.39 -9.13
C HIS A 209 -12.34 -1.13 -9.42
N HIS A 210 -11.70 0.04 -9.43
CA HIS A 210 -12.30 1.28 -9.91
C HIS A 210 -11.40 1.90 -10.98
N ALA A 211 -11.36 1.25 -12.14
CA ALA A 211 -10.97 1.83 -13.42
C ALA A 211 -12.19 1.77 -14.34
#